data_AF-A0A0F8VMN2-F1
#
_entry.id   AF-A0A0F8VMN2-F1
#
_cell.length_a   1.000
_cell.length_b   1.000
_cell.length_c   1.000
_cell.angle_alpha   90.00
_cell.angle_beta   90.00
_cell.angle_gamma   90.00
#
_symmetry.space_group_name_H-M   'P 1'
#
loop_
_entity.id
_entity.type
_entity.pdbx_description
1 polymer ?
#
loop_
_entity_poly.entity_id
_entity_poly.type
_entity_poly.pdbx_seq_one_letter_code
_entity_poly.pdbx_strand_id
1 'polypeptide(L)'
;MLKKEIKQMAIDLGATLVGIGSQERLKDAPPSGNMNYCLPGAESCIIWAYPNSIDALENFFSKKDRMGVKYLKYYAYSTAWKAAEKIADFIENNSDYKAHPVIPNYKYRMVEGRRFDQIQDDKGHPDFSLRYGAVAAGLGHLGWSGNVVTKDFGGSCYLGGVLTTAPLEPDPMTKENYCNRCKVCVKACTAGFFHETEEEGAFPVVIGGYKQTYAKREITARCGFTCMGFIGVSEDGTWGTWAANHISTKNDSDKVWRDPDYRRELWQKFLISKSTPQKLRKNAATIIASYREGFLAENA
;
A
#
# COMPACT_ATOMS: atom_id res chain seq x y z
N MET A 1 1.03 -29.62 11.56
CA MET A 1 -0.31 -29.62 10.93
C MET A 1 -0.78 -28.18 10.70
N LEU A 2 -0.81 -27.36 11.75
CA LEU A 2 -1.18 -25.93 11.73
C LEU A 2 -0.63 -25.12 10.53
N LYS A 3 0.70 -25.16 10.28
CA LYS A 3 1.33 -24.46 9.12
C LYS A 3 0.71 -24.81 7.77
N LYS A 4 0.44 -26.10 7.52
CA LYS A 4 -0.08 -26.56 6.22
C LYS A 4 -1.54 -26.12 6.03
N GLU A 5 -2.35 -26.24 7.07
CA GLU A 5 -3.77 -25.88 7.04
C GLU A 5 -3.96 -24.38 6.86
N ILE A 6 -3.22 -23.54 7.59
CA ILE A 6 -3.29 -22.07 7.44
C ILE A 6 -2.95 -21.65 6.01
N LYS A 7 -1.90 -22.23 5.43
CA LYS A 7 -1.54 -21.96 4.03
C LYS A 7 -2.65 -22.37 3.08
N GLN A 8 -3.21 -23.56 3.27
CA GLN A 8 -4.30 -24.04 2.44
C GLN A 8 -5.54 -23.14 2.55
N MET A 9 -5.90 -22.68 3.75
CA MET A 9 -7.00 -21.73 3.95
C MET A 9 -6.81 -20.43 3.16
N ALA A 10 -5.60 -19.87 3.14
CA ALA A 10 -5.31 -18.67 2.35
C ALA A 10 -5.51 -18.92 0.84
N ILE A 11 -5.06 -20.07 0.34
CA ILE A 11 -5.22 -20.47 -1.07
C ILE A 11 -6.70 -20.73 -1.41
N ASP A 12 -7.44 -21.44 -0.54
CA ASP A 12 -8.87 -21.73 -0.73
C ASP A 12 -9.72 -20.45 -0.73
N LEU A 13 -9.26 -19.41 -0.04
CA LEU A 13 -9.87 -18.08 -0.06
C LEU A 13 -9.41 -17.24 -1.25
N GLY A 14 -8.55 -17.76 -2.14
CA GLY A 14 -8.22 -17.16 -3.43
C GLY A 14 -6.87 -16.45 -3.49
N ALA A 15 -6.01 -16.60 -2.47
CA ALA A 15 -4.64 -16.13 -2.59
C ALA A 15 -3.86 -16.93 -3.64
N THR A 16 -2.97 -16.27 -4.37
CA THR A 16 -2.09 -16.93 -5.35
C THR A 16 -0.76 -17.35 -4.73
N LEU A 17 -0.26 -16.59 -3.76
CA LEU A 17 0.95 -16.92 -3.00
C LEU A 17 0.68 -16.77 -1.51
N VAL A 18 1.31 -17.63 -0.72
CA VAL A 18 1.32 -17.56 0.75
C VAL A 18 2.68 -17.98 1.28
N GLY A 19 3.19 -17.25 2.26
CA GLY A 19 4.45 -17.53 2.93
C GLY A 19 4.40 -17.20 4.41
N ILE A 20 5.36 -17.75 5.14
CA ILE A 20 5.53 -17.53 6.57
C ILE A 20 6.88 -16.88 6.82
N GLY A 21 6.86 -15.72 7.47
CA GLY A 21 8.03 -15.03 7.98
C GLY A 21 8.09 -15.12 9.51
N SER A 22 9.23 -14.73 10.08
CA SER A 22 9.46 -14.73 11.53
C SER A 22 9.83 -13.34 12.05
N GLN A 23 9.61 -13.11 13.34
CA GLN A 23 10.06 -11.91 14.06
C GLN A 23 11.56 -11.70 13.92
N GLU A 24 12.34 -12.80 13.97
CA GLU A 24 13.80 -12.76 13.83
C GLU A 24 14.23 -12.15 12.48
N ARG A 25 13.51 -12.44 11.39
CA ARG A 25 13.81 -11.83 10.08
C ARG A 25 13.43 -10.36 10.01
N LEU A 26 12.55 -9.88 10.89
CA LEU A 26 12.08 -8.51 10.95
C LEU A 26 12.79 -7.67 12.01
N LYS A 27 13.75 -8.24 12.76
CA LYS A 27 14.42 -7.55 13.87
C LYS A 27 15.12 -6.25 13.48
N ASP A 28 15.67 -6.21 12.26
CA ASP A 28 16.37 -5.04 11.70
C ASP A 28 15.47 -4.20 10.76
N ALA A 29 14.19 -4.54 10.67
CA ALA A 29 13.24 -3.80 9.86
C ALA A 29 12.88 -2.45 10.54
N PRO A 30 12.38 -1.46 9.79
CA PRO A 30 11.85 -0.24 10.38
C PRO A 30 10.71 -0.52 11.36
N PRO A 31 10.26 0.47 12.16
CA PRO A 31 9.26 0.25 13.21
C PRO A 31 7.98 -0.48 12.79
N SER A 32 7.53 -0.33 11.54
CA SER A 32 6.37 -1.06 10.98
C SER A 32 6.64 -2.55 10.68
N GLY A 33 7.86 -3.05 10.87
CA GLY A 33 8.19 -4.48 10.85
C GLY A 33 8.09 -5.14 12.22
N ASN A 34 7.99 -4.36 13.31
CA ASN A 34 7.87 -4.92 14.66
C ASN A 34 6.47 -5.48 14.89
N MET A 35 6.32 -6.82 14.88
CA MET A 35 5.04 -7.49 15.09
C MET A 35 4.47 -7.27 16.49
N ASN A 36 5.33 -7.06 17.50
CA ASN A 36 4.92 -6.80 18.88
C ASN A 36 4.10 -5.52 19.05
N TYR A 37 4.18 -4.59 18.09
CA TYR A 37 3.33 -3.40 18.11
C TYR A 37 1.84 -3.77 18.02
N CYS A 38 1.51 -4.80 17.25
CA CYS A 38 0.13 -5.24 17.04
C CYS A 38 -0.25 -6.39 17.99
N LEU A 39 0.69 -7.33 18.21
CA LEU A 39 0.47 -8.52 19.03
C LEU A 39 1.73 -8.80 19.88
N PRO A 40 1.72 -8.45 21.18
CA PRO A 40 2.82 -8.78 22.08
C PRO A 40 3.13 -10.28 22.08
N GLY A 41 4.40 -10.63 21.94
CA GLY A 41 4.86 -12.02 21.83
C GLY A 41 4.71 -12.64 20.45
N ALA A 42 4.37 -11.87 19.42
CA ALA A 42 4.29 -12.40 18.06
C ALA A 42 5.64 -12.96 17.58
N GLU A 43 5.61 -14.21 17.11
CA GLU A 43 6.80 -14.94 16.64
C GLU A 43 6.78 -15.10 15.12
N SER A 44 5.60 -15.21 14.51
CA SER A 44 5.43 -15.47 13.08
C SER A 44 4.45 -14.52 12.42
N CYS A 45 4.67 -14.25 11.13
CA CYS A 45 3.67 -13.64 10.26
C CYS A 45 3.33 -14.59 9.10
N ILE A 46 2.04 -14.78 8.84
CA ILE A 46 1.55 -15.46 7.64
C ILE A 46 1.10 -14.36 6.68
N ILE A 47 1.67 -14.33 5.47
CA ILE A 47 1.42 -13.29 4.48
C ILE A 47 1.03 -13.93 3.16
N TRP A 48 0.03 -13.35 2.50
CA TRP A 48 -0.44 -13.84 1.20
C TRP A 48 -0.71 -12.69 0.22
N ALA A 49 -0.81 -13.03 -1.06
CA ALA A 49 -0.94 -12.07 -2.15
C ALA A 49 -2.07 -12.41 -3.14
N TYR A 50 -2.73 -11.35 -3.63
CA TYR A 50 -3.74 -11.36 -4.69
C TYR A 50 -3.25 -10.48 -5.85
N PRO A 51 -2.75 -11.04 -6.97
CA PRO A 51 -2.26 -10.27 -8.09
C PRO A 51 -3.40 -9.64 -8.91
N ASN A 52 -3.11 -8.52 -9.59
CA ASN A 52 -3.98 -8.08 -10.67
C ASN A 52 -3.78 -8.96 -11.91
N SER A 53 -4.86 -9.24 -12.63
CA SER A 53 -4.80 -9.85 -13.96
C SER A 53 -4.09 -8.91 -14.95
N ILE A 54 -3.26 -9.48 -15.83
CA ILE A 54 -2.63 -8.75 -16.93
C ILE A 54 -3.69 -8.09 -17.82
N ASP A 55 -4.75 -8.79 -18.20
CA ASP A 55 -5.83 -8.23 -19.03
C ASP A 55 -6.48 -7.01 -18.36
N ALA A 56 -6.71 -7.07 -17.04
CA ALA A 56 -7.28 -5.95 -16.30
C ALA A 56 -6.31 -4.75 -16.30
N LEU A 57 -5.01 -4.99 -16.13
CA LEU A 57 -3.99 -3.95 -16.19
C LEU A 57 -3.90 -3.35 -17.60
N GLU A 58 -3.81 -4.17 -18.65
CA GLU A 58 -3.74 -3.70 -20.04
C GLU A 58 -4.97 -2.86 -20.42
N ASN A 59 -6.17 -3.29 -20.05
CA ASN A 59 -7.39 -2.52 -20.27
C ASN A 59 -7.41 -1.20 -19.49
N PHE A 60 -6.88 -1.21 -18.26
CA PHE A 60 -6.79 0.00 -17.43
C PHE A 60 -5.78 1.02 -17.99
N PHE A 61 -4.60 0.56 -18.41
CA PHE A 61 -3.55 1.41 -18.96
C PHE A 61 -3.88 1.88 -20.39
N SER A 62 -4.56 1.05 -21.21
CA SER A 62 -5.02 1.45 -22.55
C SER A 62 -6.32 2.25 -22.57
N LYS A 63 -6.84 2.65 -21.40
CA LYS A 63 -8.08 3.43 -21.26
C LYS A 63 -9.34 2.76 -21.82
N LYS A 64 -9.33 1.44 -21.97
CA LYS A 64 -10.49 0.66 -22.43
C LYS A 64 -11.48 0.40 -21.31
N ASP A 65 -10.99 -0.03 -20.15
CA ASP A 65 -11.82 -0.31 -18.99
C ASP A 65 -11.09 -0.01 -17.68
N ARG A 66 -11.74 0.78 -16.83
CA ARG A 66 -11.26 1.09 -15.47
C ARG A 66 -11.74 0.05 -14.46
N MET A 67 -12.86 -0.60 -14.72
CA MET A 67 -13.62 -1.33 -13.71
C MET A 67 -12.99 -2.67 -13.36
N GLY A 68 -12.31 -3.35 -14.29
CA GLY A 68 -11.60 -4.60 -14.03
C GLY A 68 -10.62 -4.52 -12.85
N VAL A 69 -9.69 -3.55 -12.88
CA VAL A 69 -8.75 -3.32 -11.76
C VAL A 69 -9.50 -2.92 -10.49
N LYS A 70 -10.59 -2.15 -10.61
CA LYS A 70 -11.41 -1.73 -9.45
C LYS A 70 -12.08 -2.93 -8.78
N TYR A 71 -12.65 -3.85 -9.54
CA TYR A 71 -13.27 -5.08 -9.02
C TYR A 71 -12.24 -5.99 -8.38
N LEU A 72 -11.09 -6.22 -9.04
CA LEU A 72 -10.00 -7.00 -8.46
C LEU A 72 -9.49 -6.41 -7.15
N LYS A 73 -9.36 -5.08 -7.06
CA LYS A 73 -9.03 -4.39 -5.81
C LYS A 73 -10.05 -4.66 -4.70
N TYR A 74 -11.35 -4.56 -4.99
CA TYR A 74 -12.40 -4.81 -4.00
C TYR A 74 -12.40 -6.27 -3.55
N TYR A 75 -12.34 -7.18 -4.51
CA TYR A 75 -12.20 -8.61 -4.24
C TYR A 75 -11.00 -8.88 -3.33
N ALA A 76 -9.83 -8.39 -3.71
CA ALA A 76 -8.60 -8.64 -2.97
C ALA A 76 -8.64 -8.10 -1.54
N TYR A 77 -9.08 -6.85 -1.32
CA TYR A 77 -9.10 -6.29 0.04
C TYR A 77 -10.18 -6.90 0.94
N SER A 78 -11.38 -7.13 0.42
CA SER A 78 -12.46 -7.77 1.19
C SER A 78 -12.10 -9.21 1.54
N THR A 79 -11.50 -9.93 0.60
CA THR A 79 -11.06 -11.32 0.78
C THR A 79 -9.83 -11.41 1.67
N ALA A 80 -8.86 -10.49 1.54
CA ALA A 80 -7.71 -10.41 2.44
C ALA A 80 -8.14 -10.22 3.89
N TRP A 81 -9.10 -9.33 4.16
CA TRP A 81 -9.63 -9.12 5.51
C TRP A 81 -10.34 -10.37 6.03
N LYS A 82 -11.28 -10.92 5.25
CA LYS A 82 -12.01 -12.15 5.59
C LYS A 82 -11.08 -13.34 5.85
N ALA A 83 -10.01 -13.48 5.07
CA ALA A 83 -8.99 -14.51 5.27
C ALA A 83 -8.20 -14.29 6.56
N ALA A 84 -7.85 -13.05 6.87
CA ALA A 84 -7.16 -12.74 8.11
C ALA A 84 -8.00 -13.10 9.34
N GLU A 85 -9.28 -12.73 9.37
CA GLU A 85 -10.19 -13.11 10.46
C GLU A 85 -10.31 -14.63 10.59
N LYS A 86 -10.62 -15.33 9.49
CA LYS A 86 -10.78 -16.79 9.51
C LYS A 86 -9.54 -17.55 9.94
N ILE A 87 -8.36 -17.11 9.49
CA ILE A 87 -7.09 -17.75 9.85
C ILE A 87 -6.76 -17.45 11.32
N ALA A 88 -7.01 -16.23 11.80
CA ALA A 88 -6.82 -15.89 13.20
C ALA A 88 -7.73 -16.75 14.10
N ASP A 89 -9.03 -16.81 13.80
CA ASP A 89 -10.00 -17.65 14.51
C ASP A 89 -9.58 -19.12 14.48
N PHE A 90 -9.08 -19.62 13.36
CA PHE A 90 -8.62 -21.00 13.25
C PHE A 90 -7.44 -21.28 14.18
N ILE A 91 -6.44 -20.38 14.23
CA ILE A 91 -5.29 -20.51 15.13
C ILE A 91 -5.77 -20.54 16.58
N GLU A 92 -6.60 -19.59 17.00
CA GLU A 92 -7.02 -19.45 18.39
C GLU A 92 -7.98 -20.57 18.84
N ASN A 93 -8.80 -21.13 17.93
CA ASN A 93 -9.71 -22.21 18.26
C ASN A 93 -9.05 -23.60 18.28
N ASN A 94 -7.88 -23.76 17.66
CA ASN A 94 -7.21 -25.06 17.50
C ASN A 94 -5.83 -25.11 18.18
N SER A 95 -5.47 -24.08 18.96
CA SER A 95 -4.22 -24.03 19.71
C SER A 95 -4.30 -23.03 20.86
N ASP A 96 -3.28 -22.99 21.72
CA ASP A 96 -3.15 -21.99 22.79
C ASP A 96 -2.49 -20.67 22.31
N TYR A 97 -2.17 -20.58 21.02
CA TYR A 97 -1.54 -19.39 20.45
C TYR A 97 -2.55 -18.28 20.19
N LYS A 98 -2.05 -17.04 20.21
CA LYS A 98 -2.82 -15.85 19.86
C LYS A 98 -2.58 -15.45 18.42
N ALA A 99 -3.56 -14.83 17.81
CA ALA A 99 -3.47 -14.34 16.45
C ALA A 99 -4.05 -12.93 16.32
N HIS A 100 -3.46 -12.14 15.43
CA HIS A 100 -3.89 -10.79 15.15
C HIS A 100 -4.09 -10.61 13.64
N PRO A 101 -5.34 -10.45 13.16
CA PRO A 101 -5.61 -10.16 11.76
C PRO A 101 -5.14 -8.75 11.42
N VAL A 102 -4.30 -8.62 10.38
CA VAL A 102 -3.78 -7.32 9.96
C VAL A 102 -4.75 -6.66 8.97
N ILE A 103 -5.22 -5.45 9.29
CA ILE A 103 -6.05 -4.67 8.36
C ILE A 103 -5.23 -4.36 7.09
N PRO A 104 -5.70 -4.77 5.90
CA PRO A 104 -4.85 -4.82 4.71
C PRO A 104 -4.57 -3.44 4.07
N ASN A 105 -5.29 -2.39 4.45
CA ASN A 105 -5.08 -1.04 3.94
C ASN A 105 -5.61 0.04 4.88
N TYR A 106 -5.04 1.25 4.77
CA TYR A 106 -5.54 2.49 5.38
C TYR A 106 -5.61 2.51 6.92
N LYS A 107 -4.87 1.62 7.59
CA LYS A 107 -4.62 1.65 9.04
C LYS A 107 -3.20 2.15 9.31
N TYR A 108 -3.10 3.33 9.91
CA TYR A 108 -1.84 3.98 10.26
C TYR A 108 -1.79 4.29 11.75
N ARG A 109 -0.58 4.32 12.30
CA ARG A 109 -0.30 4.76 13.66
C ARG A 109 -0.65 6.24 13.81
N MET A 110 -0.99 6.61 15.04
CA MET A 110 -1.24 8.00 15.40
C MET A 110 0.03 8.85 15.24
N VAL A 111 -0.14 10.10 14.84
CA VAL A 111 0.91 11.12 14.75
C VAL A 111 0.59 12.15 15.81
N GLU A 112 1.45 12.32 16.82
CA GLU A 112 1.28 13.33 17.89
C GLU A 112 -0.13 13.31 18.54
N GLY A 113 -0.68 12.12 18.77
CA GLY A 113 -1.99 11.94 19.41
C GLY A 113 -3.20 12.14 18.49
N ARG A 114 -3.00 12.46 17.20
CA ARG A 114 -4.06 12.54 16.19
C ARG A 114 -3.90 11.49 15.09
N ARG A 115 -4.96 11.29 14.30
CA ARG A 115 -4.94 10.42 13.12
C ARG A 115 -3.93 10.95 12.09
N PHE A 116 -3.23 10.02 11.43
CA PHE A 116 -2.41 10.34 10.25
C PHE A 116 -3.28 10.93 9.14
N ASP A 117 -2.88 12.09 8.63
CA ASP A 117 -3.49 12.76 7.50
C ASP A 117 -2.48 12.85 6.36
N GLN A 118 -2.76 12.15 5.26
CA GLN A 118 -1.90 12.09 4.09
C GLN A 118 -1.67 13.46 3.41
N ILE A 119 -2.48 14.47 3.71
CA ILE A 119 -2.32 15.84 3.19
C ILE A 119 -1.41 16.68 4.09
N GLN A 120 -1.43 16.44 5.40
CA GLN A 120 -0.70 17.25 6.38
C GLN A 120 0.62 16.62 6.80
N ASP A 121 0.69 15.29 6.80
CA ASP A 121 1.83 14.53 7.30
C ASP A 121 2.71 14.05 6.15
N ASP A 122 4.02 14.24 6.29
CA ASP A 122 4.96 13.84 5.24
C ASP A 122 5.08 12.31 5.12
N LYS A 123 4.83 11.55 6.20
CA LYS A 123 5.07 10.10 6.27
C LYS A 123 4.07 9.38 7.16
N GLY A 124 3.45 8.34 6.63
CA GLY A 124 2.52 7.46 7.37
C GLY A 124 3.16 6.11 7.70
N HIS A 125 3.04 5.68 8.94
CA HIS A 125 3.54 4.39 9.41
C HIS A 125 2.36 3.45 9.67
N PRO A 126 2.20 2.33 8.96
CA PRO A 126 1.20 1.34 9.32
C PRO A 126 1.56 0.66 10.64
N ASP A 127 0.55 0.11 11.31
CA ASP A 127 0.73 -0.70 12.53
C ASP A 127 1.71 -1.85 12.26
N PHE A 128 1.46 -2.58 11.17
CA PHE A 128 2.37 -3.54 10.56
C PHE A 128 2.41 -3.36 9.03
N SER A 129 3.62 -3.42 8.45
CA SER A 129 3.83 -3.34 7.00
C SER A 129 3.73 -4.74 6.40
N LEU A 130 2.60 -5.05 5.77
CA LEU A 130 2.43 -6.30 5.01
C LEU A 130 3.50 -6.49 3.93
N ARG A 131 4.07 -5.40 3.39
CA ARG A 131 5.20 -5.46 2.46
C ARG A 131 6.46 -5.99 3.12
N TYR A 132 6.75 -5.59 4.36
CA TYR A 132 7.91 -6.10 5.09
C TYR A 132 7.69 -7.56 5.48
N GLY A 133 6.48 -7.90 5.95
CA GLY A 133 6.08 -9.28 6.18
C GLY A 133 6.25 -10.15 4.93
N ALA A 134 5.81 -9.68 3.75
CA ALA A 134 5.94 -10.44 2.49
C ALA A 134 7.40 -10.73 2.12
N VAL A 135 8.32 -9.78 2.35
CA VAL A 135 9.77 -10.02 2.17
C VAL A 135 10.25 -11.07 3.17
N ALA A 136 9.92 -10.92 4.45
CA ALA A 136 10.29 -11.86 5.52
C ALA A 136 9.72 -13.27 5.30
N ALA A 137 8.55 -13.37 4.66
CA ALA A 137 7.87 -14.58 4.29
C ALA A 137 8.33 -15.18 2.95
N GLY A 138 9.27 -14.52 2.27
CA GLY A 138 9.90 -15.02 1.04
C GLY A 138 9.11 -14.82 -0.25
N LEU A 139 8.06 -13.98 -0.25
CA LEU A 139 7.22 -13.74 -1.44
C LEU A 139 7.95 -12.92 -2.52
N GLY A 140 8.97 -12.14 -2.15
CA GLY A 140 9.73 -11.30 -3.07
C GLY A 140 10.57 -10.24 -2.35
N HIS A 141 10.99 -9.22 -3.09
CA HIS A 141 11.78 -8.09 -2.57
C HIS A 141 11.10 -6.76 -2.87
N LEU A 142 11.46 -5.71 -2.14
CA LEU A 142 11.01 -4.36 -2.53
C LEU A 142 11.66 -3.96 -3.86
N GLY A 143 10.83 -3.51 -4.80
CA GLY A 143 11.29 -2.85 -6.02
C GLY A 143 11.49 -1.35 -5.83
N TRP A 144 11.85 -0.65 -6.92
CA TRP A 144 12.10 0.80 -6.89
C TRP A 144 10.89 1.60 -6.37
N SER A 145 9.66 1.18 -6.68
CA SER A 145 8.43 1.78 -6.16
C SER A 145 8.21 1.57 -4.65
N GLY A 146 8.98 0.69 -4.02
CA GLY A 146 8.77 0.21 -2.67
C GLY A 146 7.60 -0.77 -2.52
N ASN A 147 7.01 -1.28 -3.61
CA ASN A 147 6.13 -2.45 -3.56
C ASN A 147 6.94 -3.74 -3.63
N VAL A 148 6.38 -4.82 -3.09
CA VAL A 148 6.98 -6.16 -3.20
C VAL A 148 6.82 -6.65 -4.63
N VAL A 149 7.94 -7.01 -5.25
CA VAL A 149 8.00 -7.58 -6.60
C VAL A 149 8.25 -9.08 -6.45
N THR A 150 7.27 -9.87 -6.88
CA THR A 150 7.33 -11.33 -6.88
C THR A 150 7.86 -11.84 -8.23
N LYS A 151 8.28 -13.10 -8.27
CA LYS A 151 8.73 -13.76 -9.50
C LYS A 151 7.61 -13.86 -10.55
N ASP A 152 6.43 -14.28 -10.11
CA ASP A 152 5.40 -14.78 -11.02
C ASP A 152 4.46 -13.69 -11.56
N PHE A 153 4.28 -12.59 -10.82
CA PHE A 153 3.34 -11.52 -11.21
C PHE A 153 3.87 -10.10 -10.93
N GLY A 154 5.16 -9.97 -10.60
CA GLY A 154 5.79 -8.68 -10.40
C GLY A 154 5.20 -7.89 -9.22
N GLY A 155 5.11 -6.57 -9.37
CA GLY A 155 4.78 -5.64 -8.28
C GLY A 155 3.31 -5.23 -8.15
N SER A 156 2.40 -5.78 -8.97
CA SER A 156 0.99 -5.40 -9.02
C SER A 156 0.13 -6.42 -8.27
N CYS A 157 0.16 -6.35 -6.94
CA CYS A 157 -0.63 -7.23 -6.08
C CYS A 157 -1.13 -6.51 -4.82
N TYR A 158 -2.11 -7.12 -4.20
CA TYR A 158 -2.63 -6.77 -2.87
C TYR A 158 -2.17 -7.81 -1.87
N LEU A 159 -1.90 -7.39 -0.64
CA LEU A 159 -1.41 -8.26 0.42
C LEU A 159 -2.45 -8.38 1.53
N GLY A 160 -2.46 -9.54 2.19
CA GLY A 160 -3.12 -9.75 3.48
C GLY A 160 -2.18 -10.48 4.43
N GLY A 161 -2.53 -10.50 5.71
CA GLY A 161 -1.69 -11.20 6.69
C GLY A 161 -2.30 -11.36 8.08
N VAL A 162 -1.73 -12.30 8.82
CA VAL A 162 -1.99 -12.55 10.24
C VAL A 162 -0.66 -12.63 10.97
N LEU A 163 -0.58 -12.00 12.14
CA LEU A 163 0.53 -12.17 13.07
C LEU A 163 0.11 -13.20 14.13
N THR A 164 1.03 -14.00 14.63
CA THR A 164 0.71 -14.99 15.65
C THR A 164 1.87 -15.23 16.61
N THR A 165 1.55 -15.60 17.85
CA THR A 165 2.51 -16.10 18.83
C THR A 165 2.94 -17.53 18.55
N ALA A 166 2.32 -18.22 17.57
CA ALA A 166 2.74 -19.55 17.16
C ALA A 166 4.17 -19.51 16.56
N PRO A 167 5.10 -20.39 17.00
CA PRO A 167 6.46 -20.49 16.49
C PRO A 167 6.49 -21.30 15.18
N LEU A 168 5.88 -20.77 14.12
CA LEU A 168 5.80 -21.44 12.83
C LEU A 168 7.16 -21.40 12.12
N GLU A 169 7.57 -22.53 11.55
CA GLU A 169 8.79 -22.57 10.75
C GLU A 169 8.67 -21.64 9.54
N PRO A 170 9.56 -20.64 9.39
CA PRO A 170 9.46 -19.66 8.33
C PRO A 170 9.91 -20.25 6.99
N ASP A 171 9.25 -19.89 5.90
CA ASP A 171 9.59 -20.41 4.57
C ASP A 171 10.92 -19.84 4.05
N PRO A 172 11.61 -20.47 3.10
CA PRO A 172 12.83 -19.89 2.53
C PRO A 172 12.59 -18.49 1.97
N MET A 173 13.46 -17.54 2.32
CA MET A 173 13.41 -16.22 1.69
C MET A 173 13.84 -16.31 0.23
N THR A 174 13.15 -15.56 -0.64
CA THR A 174 13.61 -15.35 -2.01
C THR A 174 15.00 -14.71 -1.98
N LYS A 175 15.91 -15.15 -2.87
CA LYS A 175 17.27 -14.61 -2.99
C LYS A 175 17.38 -13.48 -4.01
N GLU A 176 16.56 -13.53 -5.06
CA GLU A 176 16.62 -12.63 -6.20
C GLU A 176 15.62 -11.48 -6.07
N ASN A 177 16.09 -10.24 -6.29
CA ASN A 177 15.20 -9.11 -6.48
C ASN A 177 14.85 -8.97 -7.97
N TYR A 178 13.59 -9.21 -8.33
CA TYR A 178 13.11 -9.13 -9.71
C TYR A 178 12.88 -7.70 -10.22
N CYS A 179 13.12 -6.67 -9.40
CA CYS A 179 13.16 -5.29 -9.86
C CYS A 179 14.47 -5.00 -10.60
N ASN A 180 14.41 -4.96 -11.93
CA ASN A 180 15.53 -4.60 -12.81
C ASN A 180 15.83 -3.08 -12.90
N ARG A 181 15.29 -2.28 -11.97
CA ARG A 181 15.45 -0.81 -11.94
C ARG A 181 15.04 -0.09 -13.24
N CYS A 182 14.07 -0.62 -14.00
CA CYS A 182 13.58 -0.02 -15.26
C CYS A 182 12.95 1.39 -15.15
N LYS A 183 12.65 1.85 -13.93
CA LYS A 183 12.01 3.15 -13.62
C LYS A 183 10.62 3.37 -14.24
N VAL A 184 9.94 2.32 -14.70
CA VAL A 184 8.55 2.41 -15.16
C VAL A 184 7.63 2.98 -14.07
N CYS A 185 7.88 2.66 -12.79
CA CYS A 185 7.14 3.26 -11.67
C CYS A 185 7.30 4.78 -11.55
N VAL A 186 8.48 5.32 -11.84
CA VAL A 186 8.75 6.78 -11.86
C VAL A 186 8.04 7.42 -13.05
N LYS A 187 8.11 6.79 -14.23
CA LYS A 187 7.45 7.27 -15.44
C LYS A 187 5.92 7.27 -15.30
N ALA A 188 5.35 6.22 -14.73
CA ALA A 188 3.91 6.08 -14.54
C ALA A 188 3.33 6.98 -13.45
N CYS A 189 4.16 7.44 -12.50
CA CYS A 189 3.72 8.29 -11.39
C CYS A 189 3.49 9.74 -11.85
N THR A 190 2.23 10.15 -11.95
CA THR A 190 1.82 11.53 -12.28
C THR A 190 2.03 12.50 -11.13
N ALA A 191 2.28 11.99 -9.92
CA ALA A 191 2.44 12.79 -8.70
C ALA A 191 3.89 13.22 -8.44
N GLY A 192 4.87 12.61 -9.12
CA GLY A 192 6.29 12.79 -8.84
C GLY A 192 6.70 12.29 -7.45
N PHE A 193 6.13 11.16 -6.98
CA PHE A 193 6.36 10.68 -5.61
C PHE A 193 7.68 9.92 -5.44
N PHE A 194 8.19 9.31 -6.51
CA PHE A 194 9.40 8.50 -6.48
C PHE A 194 10.55 9.26 -7.11
N HIS A 195 11.66 9.40 -6.40
CA HIS A 195 12.87 9.94 -7.00
C HIS A 195 13.42 8.98 -8.07
N GLU A 196 13.96 9.53 -9.16
CA GLU A 196 14.41 8.71 -10.29
C GLU A 196 15.69 7.93 -9.96
N THR A 197 16.68 8.60 -9.37
CA THR A 197 18.03 8.07 -9.12
C THR A 197 18.37 7.84 -7.66
N GLU A 198 17.93 8.72 -6.74
CA GLU A 198 18.20 8.60 -5.31
C GLU A 198 17.45 7.43 -4.64
N GLU A 199 18.20 6.65 -3.86
CA GLU A 199 17.68 5.60 -2.98
C GLU A 199 17.20 6.22 -1.66
N GLU A 200 16.20 5.60 -1.02
CA GLU A 200 15.76 6.04 0.30
C GLU A 200 16.84 5.76 1.36
N GLY A 201 17.45 6.84 1.87
CA GLY A 201 18.51 6.76 2.87
C GLY A 201 18.04 7.03 4.30
N ALA A 202 16.93 7.74 4.50
CA ALA A 202 16.47 8.11 5.84
C ALA A 202 15.79 6.96 6.56
N PHE A 203 15.20 6.02 5.81
CA PHE A 203 14.50 4.85 6.34
C PHE A 203 15.01 3.58 5.67
N PRO A 204 16.26 3.15 5.97
CA PRO A 204 16.79 1.93 5.42
C PRO A 204 15.93 0.74 5.85
N VAL A 205 15.67 -0.18 4.92
CA VAL A 205 14.89 -1.39 5.19
C VAL A 205 15.84 -2.58 5.11
N VAL A 206 16.03 -3.29 6.21
CA VAL A 206 16.79 -4.53 6.27
C VAL A 206 15.88 -5.63 6.80
N ILE A 207 15.76 -6.73 6.05
CA ILE A 207 14.88 -7.86 6.40
C ILE A 207 15.63 -9.15 6.11
N GLY A 208 15.78 -10.00 7.13
CA GLY A 208 16.50 -11.28 7.03
C GLY A 208 17.95 -11.13 6.55
N GLY A 209 18.61 -10.03 6.91
CA GLY A 209 19.96 -9.69 6.46
C GLY A 209 20.03 -9.06 5.05
N TYR A 210 18.92 -8.97 4.32
CA TYR A 210 18.88 -8.36 2.99
C TYR A 210 18.49 -6.88 3.07
N LYS A 211 19.39 -5.98 2.67
CA LYS A 211 19.07 -4.57 2.43
C LYS A 211 18.11 -4.45 1.24
N GLN A 212 16.95 -3.86 1.46
CA GLN A 212 15.98 -3.58 0.41
C GLN A 212 16.22 -2.19 -0.16
N THR A 213 16.43 -2.10 -1.48
CA THR A 213 16.59 -0.82 -2.18
C THR A 213 15.28 -0.38 -2.80
N TYR A 214 14.89 0.87 -2.54
CA TYR A 214 13.75 1.54 -3.14
C TYR A 214 14.02 3.03 -3.30
N ALA A 215 13.21 3.71 -4.12
CA ALA A 215 13.34 5.14 -4.37
C ALA A 215 13.17 5.95 -3.08
N LYS A 216 13.96 7.02 -2.94
CA LYS A 216 13.62 8.12 -2.03
C LYS A 216 12.22 8.63 -2.36
N ARG A 217 11.43 8.87 -1.31
CA ARG A 217 10.04 9.32 -1.44
C ARG A 217 9.92 10.82 -1.18
N GLU A 218 9.17 11.49 -2.05
CA GLU A 218 8.70 12.86 -1.82
C GLU A 218 7.52 12.86 -0.83
N ILE A 219 6.97 14.03 -0.52
CA ILE A 219 5.91 14.12 0.50
C ILE A 219 4.61 13.42 0.11
N THR A 220 3.89 12.86 1.10
CA THR A 220 2.70 12.04 0.83
C THR A 220 1.48 12.81 0.31
N ALA A 221 1.42 14.13 0.49
CA ALA A 221 0.35 14.97 -0.05
C ALA A 221 0.18 14.81 -1.57
N ARG A 222 1.30 14.65 -2.31
CA ARG A 222 1.31 14.32 -3.75
C ARG A 222 0.47 13.09 -4.07
N CYS A 223 0.65 12.04 -3.27
CA CYS A 223 -0.12 10.80 -3.39
C CYS A 223 -1.57 11.03 -2.99
N GLY A 224 -1.84 11.73 -1.88
CA GLY A 224 -3.19 12.02 -1.41
C GLY A 224 -4.05 12.70 -2.48
N PHE A 225 -3.53 13.75 -3.11
CA PHE A 225 -4.25 14.45 -4.18
C PHE A 225 -4.48 13.57 -5.43
N THR A 226 -3.50 12.71 -5.77
CA THR A 226 -3.64 11.76 -6.89
C THR A 226 -4.69 10.69 -6.59
N CYS A 227 -4.67 10.12 -5.37
CA CYS A 227 -5.59 9.07 -4.95
C CYS A 227 -7.04 9.55 -4.88
N MET A 228 -7.26 10.81 -4.50
CA MET A 228 -8.58 11.45 -4.52
C MET A 228 -9.03 11.86 -5.94
N GLY A 229 -8.15 11.73 -6.94
CA GLY A 229 -8.47 12.00 -8.35
C GLY A 229 -8.45 13.48 -8.74
N PHE A 230 -7.73 14.32 -7.99
CA PHE A 230 -7.57 15.75 -8.30
C PHE A 230 -6.50 16.04 -9.34
N ILE A 231 -5.44 15.23 -9.32
CA ILE A 231 -4.29 15.32 -10.22
C ILE A 231 -4.06 13.95 -10.84
N GLY A 232 -3.51 13.91 -12.04
CA GLY A 232 -3.47 12.64 -12.74
C GLY A 232 -3.11 12.67 -14.20
N VAL A 233 -2.34 13.64 -14.68
CA VAL A 233 -1.76 13.58 -16.03
C VAL A 233 -0.23 13.62 -15.95
N SER A 234 0.44 13.00 -16.90
CA SER A 234 1.88 13.11 -17.10
C SER A 234 2.23 14.53 -17.53
N GLU A 235 3.50 14.90 -17.36
CA GLU A 235 4.04 16.20 -17.75
C GLU A 235 3.82 16.53 -19.24
N ASP A 236 3.97 15.54 -20.12
CA ASP A 236 3.78 15.67 -21.57
C ASP A 236 2.31 15.53 -22.01
N GLY A 237 1.39 15.27 -21.09
CA GLY A 237 -0.03 15.09 -21.39
C GLY A 237 -0.38 13.77 -22.09
N THR A 238 0.59 12.89 -22.36
CA THR A 238 0.37 11.66 -23.17
C THR A 238 -0.19 10.50 -22.36
N TRP A 239 -0.03 10.55 -21.03
CA TRP A 239 -0.48 9.52 -20.10
C TRP A 239 -1.22 10.17 -18.93
N GLY A 240 -2.13 9.43 -18.30
CA GLY A 240 -2.77 9.89 -17.08
C GLY A 240 -3.44 8.79 -16.30
N THR A 241 -3.83 9.08 -15.07
CA THR A 241 -4.73 8.24 -14.28
C THR A 241 -6.16 8.38 -14.81
N TRP A 242 -7.14 7.87 -14.07
CA TRP A 242 -8.57 8.07 -14.37
C TRP A 242 -9.16 9.23 -13.55
N ALA A 243 -8.31 10.17 -13.14
CA ALA A 243 -8.69 11.42 -12.49
C ALA A 243 -9.52 12.30 -13.44
N ALA A 244 -10.43 13.08 -12.87
CA ALA A 244 -11.28 14.00 -13.63
C ALA A 244 -10.49 15.18 -14.20
N ASN A 245 -9.41 15.57 -13.52
CA ASN A 245 -8.59 16.71 -13.89
C ASN A 245 -7.23 16.26 -14.40
N HIS A 246 -6.86 16.79 -15.56
CA HIS A 246 -5.56 16.60 -16.19
C HIS A 246 -4.57 17.66 -15.68
N ILE A 247 -4.33 17.66 -14.37
CA ILE A 247 -3.28 18.49 -13.75
C ILE A 247 -2.09 17.60 -13.44
N SER A 248 -0.91 18.01 -13.89
CA SER A 248 0.37 17.38 -13.55
C SER A 248 1.06 18.23 -12.48
N THR A 249 1.57 17.57 -11.45
CA THR A 249 2.34 18.18 -10.35
C THR A 249 3.71 17.52 -10.21
N LYS A 250 4.12 16.77 -11.24
CA LYS A 250 5.31 15.91 -11.18
C LYS A 250 6.58 16.72 -10.89
N ASN A 251 6.69 17.91 -11.47
CA ASN A 251 7.86 18.78 -11.35
C ASN A 251 7.78 19.78 -10.19
N ASP A 252 6.65 19.80 -9.46
CA ASP A 252 6.53 20.69 -8.32
C ASP A 252 7.54 20.26 -7.27
N SER A 253 8.23 21.24 -6.67
CA SER A 253 9.14 20.94 -5.57
C SER A 253 8.38 20.66 -4.29
N ASP A 254 9.03 19.96 -3.37
CA ASP A 254 8.51 19.73 -2.02
C ASP A 254 8.23 21.04 -1.25
N LYS A 255 8.99 22.10 -1.54
CA LYS A 255 8.74 23.44 -0.99
C LYS A 255 7.36 23.98 -1.42
N VAL A 256 7.02 23.82 -2.70
CA VAL A 256 5.72 24.24 -3.24
C VAL A 256 4.59 23.40 -2.62
N TRP A 257 4.79 22.09 -2.47
CA TRP A 257 3.78 21.23 -1.87
C TRP A 257 3.54 21.48 -0.37
N ARG A 258 4.56 21.94 0.38
CA ARG A 258 4.41 22.31 1.79
C ARG A 258 3.64 23.62 1.98
N ASP A 259 3.55 24.46 0.96
CA ASP A 259 2.74 25.67 0.98
C ASP A 259 1.23 25.31 1.10
N PRO A 260 0.55 25.69 2.22
CA PRO A 260 -0.88 25.47 2.36
C PRO A 260 -1.73 26.21 1.31
N ASP A 261 -1.27 27.37 0.84
CA ASP A 261 -2.00 28.17 -0.16
C ASP A 261 -1.94 27.49 -1.53
N TYR A 262 -0.79 26.92 -1.91
CA TYR A 262 -0.69 26.11 -3.13
C TYR A 262 -1.68 24.94 -3.12
N ARG A 263 -1.74 24.19 -2.01
CA ARG A 263 -2.70 23.09 -1.86
C ARG A 263 -4.14 23.59 -1.94
N ARG A 264 -4.44 24.75 -1.33
CA ARG A 264 -5.77 25.39 -1.40
C ARG A 264 -6.14 25.80 -2.83
N GLU A 265 -5.20 26.33 -3.60
CA GLU A 265 -5.41 26.67 -5.01
C GLU A 265 -5.71 25.44 -5.86
N LEU A 266 -5.00 24.32 -5.66
CA LEU A 266 -5.31 23.05 -6.33
C LEU A 266 -6.75 22.60 -6.04
N TRP A 267 -7.18 22.70 -4.78
CA TRP A 267 -8.55 22.44 -4.37
C TRP A 267 -9.57 23.34 -5.08
N GLN A 268 -9.31 24.65 -5.13
CA GLN A 268 -10.18 25.62 -5.80
C GLN A 268 -10.26 25.36 -7.31
N LYS A 269 -9.13 25.06 -7.96
CA LYS A 269 -9.11 24.67 -9.39
C LYS A 269 -9.99 23.46 -9.63
N PHE A 270 -9.97 22.46 -8.75
CA PHE A 270 -10.85 21.31 -8.91
C PHE A 270 -12.33 21.65 -8.74
N LEU A 271 -12.68 22.34 -7.66
CA LEU A 271 -14.07 22.56 -7.24
C LEU A 271 -14.78 23.66 -8.01
N ILE A 272 -14.04 24.65 -8.51
CA ILE A 272 -14.61 25.88 -9.05
C ILE A 272 -14.35 26.00 -10.55
N SER A 273 -13.22 25.52 -11.07
CA SER A 273 -12.83 25.74 -12.47
C SER A 273 -13.92 25.35 -13.46
N LYS A 274 -14.21 26.24 -14.40
CA LYS A 274 -15.13 25.97 -15.51
C LYS A 274 -14.58 24.90 -16.47
N SER A 275 -13.27 24.65 -16.48
CA SER A 275 -12.66 23.56 -17.25
C SER A 275 -12.99 22.17 -16.69
N THR A 276 -13.37 22.07 -15.41
CA THR A 276 -13.84 20.81 -14.82
C THR A 276 -15.36 20.65 -15.07
N PRO A 277 -15.82 19.53 -15.67
CA PRO A 277 -17.24 19.27 -15.89
C PRO A 277 -18.08 19.47 -14.61
N GLN A 278 -19.22 20.18 -14.73
CA GLN A 278 -20.04 20.56 -13.57
C GLN A 278 -20.46 19.36 -12.71
N LYS A 279 -20.79 18.22 -13.33
CA LYS A 279 -21.13 16.98 -12.62
C LYS A 279 -19.98 16.49 -11.74
N LEU A 280 -18.74 16.57 -12.22
CA LEU A 280 -17.55 16.17 -11.48
C LEU A 280 -17.29 17.13 -10.31
N ARG A 281 -17.45 18.45 -10.52
CA ARG A 281 -17.36 19.46 -9.44
C ARG A 281 -18.38 19.22 -8.33
N LYS A 282 -19.64 18.90 -8.67
CA LYS A 282 -20.68 18.58 -7.68
C LYS A 282 -20.34 17.32 -6.89
N ASN A 283 -19.99 16.23 -7.58
CA ASN A 283 -19.63 14.96 -6.93
C ASN A 283 -18.43 15.12 -6.00
N ALA A 284 -17.41 15.87 -6.44
CA ALA A 284 -16.24 16.21 -5.66
C ALA A 284 -16.61 16.90 -4.34
N ALA A 285 -17.43 17.96 -4.41
CA ALA A 285 -17.88 18.70 -3.24
C ALA A 285 -18.59 17.80 -2.23
N THR A 286 -19.47 16.89 -2.71
CA THR A 286 -20.15 15.90 -1.86
C THR A 286 -19.17 14.95 -1.18
N ILE A 287 -18.20 14.41 -1.93
CA ILE A 287 -17.19 13.49 -1.38
C ILE A 287 -16.39 14.18 -0.27
N ILE A 288 -15.93 15.42 -0.51
CA ILE A 288 -15.13 16.17 0.48
C ILE A 288 -15.94 16.48 1.73
N ALA A 289 -17.20 16.90 1.57
CA ALA A 289 -18.09 17.15 2.70
C ALA A 289 -18.24 15.88 3.57
N SER A 290 -18.47 14.74 2.94
CA SER A 290 -18.56 13.44 3.64
C SER A 290 -17.26 13.05 4.34
N TYR A 291 -16.09 13.25 3.71
CA TYR A 291 -14.80 13.02 4.36
C TYR A 291 -14.60 13.90 5.59
N ARG A 292 -14.99 15.18 5.50
CA ARG A 292 -14.91 16.12 6.62
C ARG A 292 -15.83 15.70 7.76
N GLU A 293 -17.07 15.31 7.46
CA GLU A 293 -18.02 14.80 8.46
C GLU A 293 -17.49 13.54 9.16
N GLY A 294 -16.96 12.57 8.40
CA GLY A 294 -16.36 11.37 8.96
C GLY A 294 -15.16 11.67 9.85
N PHE A 295 -14.27 12.57 9.43
CA PHE A 295 -13.13 12.99 10.25
C PHE A 295 -13.58 13.69 11.54
N LEU A 296 -14.60 14.54 11.48
CA LEU A 296 -15.14 15.19 12.68
C LEU A 296 -15.81 14.19 13.64
N ALA A 297 -16.55 13.21 13.11
CA ALA A 297 -17.22 12.19 13.90
C ALA A 297 -16.25 11.24 14.62
N GLU A 298 -15.10 10.93 14.03
CA GLU A 298 -14.08 10.06 14.65
C GLU A 298 -13.21 10.78 15.70
N ASN A 299 -13.20 12.12 15.71
CA ASN A 299 -12.41 12.93 16.65
C ASN A 299 -13.28 13.64 17.72
N ALA A 300 -14.59 13.36 17.74
CA ALA A 300 -15.53 13.84 18.76
C ALA A 300 -15.62 12.85 19.93
#